data_AF-A0A3G1KSI4-F1
#
_entry.id   AF-A0A3G1KSI4-F1
#
_cell.length_a   1.000
_cell.length_b   1.000
_cell.length_c   1.000
_cell.angle_alpha   90.00
_cell.angle_beta   90.00
_cell.angle_gamma   90.00
#
_symmetry.space_group_name_H-M   'P 1'
#
loop_
_entity.id
_entity.type
_entity.pdbx_description
1 polymer ?
#
loop_
_entity_poly.entity_id
_entity_poly.type
_entity_poly.pdbx_seq_one_letter_code
_entity_poly.pdbx_strand_id
1 'polypeptide(L)'
;MALPKKVTVFDIYDRAKTGPKLEEKEWDTKVIPQTAAKLKQKYGIKMDKQVIVPTDQELIRHLFQAGLEMLVECGVYCMDTGRIIKYTEEEVLASLDAAPSKVMIGEGKDAVELACRSYHDPRPPIIQGGPTGAPCSEEHFLGIHQSYAQEPLVGTIVDGVLQTINGHDPVPGSPWEIAAVKSEAILVRAAQLRAGRSGMGL
;
A
#
# COMPACT_ATOMS: atom_id res chain seq x y z
N MET A 1 23.72 14.75 -19.81
CA MET A 1 22.43 14.05 -19.60
C MET A 1 21.72 14.75 -18.45
N ALA A 2 20.42 15.02 -18.58
CA ALA A 2 19.65 15.60 -17.48
C ALA A 2 19.55 14.57 -16.34
N LEU A 3 19.63 15.04 -15.08
CA LEU A 3 19.42 14.17 -13.91
C LEU A 3 18.02 13.54 -14.00
N PRO A 4 17.89 12.23 -13.73
CA PRO A 4 16.59 11.59 -13.80
C PRO A 4 15.66 12.19 -12.73
N LYS A 5 14.49 12.66 -13.17
CA LYS A 5 13.52 13.38 -12.33
C LYS A 5 12.67 12.36 -11.57
N LYS A 6 12.65 12.49 -10.24
CA LYS A 6 11.67 11.79 -9.41
C LYS A 6 10.26 12.30 -9.75
N VAL A 7 9.36 11.38 -10.10
CA VAL A 7 7.97 11.72 -10.41
C VAL A 7 7.22 12.02 -9.11
N THR A 8 6.47 13.12 -9.10
CA THR A 8 5.65 13.54 -7.96
C THR A 8 4.17 13.35 -8.26
N VAL A 9 3.32 13.49 -7.22
CA VAL A 9 1.86 13.48 -7.39
C VAL A 9 1.37 14.60 -8.32
N PHE A 10 2.06 15.75 -8.37
CA PHE A 10 1.71 16.85 -9.27
C PHE A 10 1.97 16.50 -10.73
N ASP A 11 3.12 15.86 -11.01
CA ASP A 11 3.43 15.37 -12.35
C ASP A 11 2.39 14.32 -12.81
N ILE A 12 1.99 13.43 -11.90
CA ILE A 12 0.96 12.42 -12.16
C ILE A 12 -0.39 13.08 -12.46
N TYR A 13 -0.79 14.08 -11.68
CA TYR A 13 -2.03 14.82 -11.90
C TYR A 13 -2.07 15.53 -13.27
N ASP A 14 -0.97 16.15 -13.68
CA ASP A 14 -0.90 16.79 -15.00
C ASP A 14 -0.95 15.75 -16.14
N ARG A 15 -0.23 14.63 -16.00
CA ARG A 15 -0.29 13.51 -16.95
C ARG A 15 -1.68 12.89 -17.03
N ALA A 16 -2.40 12.78 -15.91
CA ALA A 16 -3.75 12.23 -15.87
C ALA A 16 -4.75 13.06 -16.69
N LYS A 17 -4.48 14.36 -16.93
CA LYS A 17 -5.33 15.23 -17.76
C LYS A 17 -5.06 15.09 -19.25
N THR A 18 -3.81 14.86 -19.62
CA THR A 18 -3.35 14.91 -21.02
C THR A 18 -3.00 13.55 -21.61
N GLY A 19 -2.87 12.50 -20.78
CA GLY A 19 -2.53 11.14 -21.18
C GLY A 19 -3.53 10.53 -22.17
N PRO A 20 -3.16 9.49 -22.91
CA PRO A 20 -4.05 8.90 -23.92
C PRO A 20 -5.34 8.38 -23.27
N LYS A 21 -6.48 8.62 -23.93
CA LYS A 21 -7.77 8.10 -23.49
C LYS A 21 -7.85 6.59 -23.75
N LEU A 22 -8.45 5.87 -22.83
CA LEU A 22 -8.76 4.46 -22.97
C LEU A 22 -10.02 4.14 -22.17
N GLU A 23 -10.86 3.24 -22.66
CA GLU A 23 -11.99 2.74 -21.89
C GLU A 23 -11.49 1.77 -20.80
N GLU A 24 -12.06 1.85 -19.60
CA GLU A 24 -11.70 0.97 -18.46
C GLU A 24 -11.82 -0.51 -18.83
N LYS A 25 -12.90 -0.89 -19.50
CA LYS A 25 -13.10 -2.26 -19.98
C LYS A 25 -11.96 -2.71 -20.91
N GLU A 26 -11.44 -1.82 -21.75
CA GLU A 26 -10.34 -2.15 -22.65
C GLU A 26 -9.02 -2.29 -21.88
N TRP A 27 -8.78 -1.44 -20.88
CA TRP A 27 -7.65 -1.55 -19.98
C TRP A 27 -7.63 -2.91 -19.28
N ASP A 28 -8.74 -3.30 -18.66
CA ASP A 28 -8.85 -4.50 -17.84
C ASP A 28 -8.84 -5.79 -18.66
N THR A 29 -9.55 -5.81 -19.79
CA THR A 29 -9.77 -7.04 -20.56
C THR A 29 -8.75 -7.25 -21.68
N LYS A 30 -8.01 -6.20 -22.08
CA LYS A 30 -7.00 -6.30 -23.14
C LYS A 30 -5.63 -5.87 -22.67
N VAL A 31 -5.44 -4.61 -22.31
CA VAL A 31 -4.10 -4.03 -22.11
C VAL A 31 -3.34 -4.80 -21.03
N ILE A 32 -3.91 -4.90 -19.83
CA ILE A 32 -3.27 -5.60 -18.71
C ILE A 32 -3.01 -7.09 -19.01
N PRO A 33 -4.01 -7.91 -19.38
CA PRO A 33 -3.79 -9.34 -19.57
C PRO A 33 -2.89 -9.66 -20.77
N GLN A 34 -2.96 -8.91 -21.87
CA GLN A 34 -2.12 -9.13 -23.04
C GLN A 34 -0.65 -8.78 -22.77
N THR A 35 -0.39 -7.63 -22.13
CA THR A 35 0.97 -7.25 -21.76
C THR A 35 1.55 -8.21 -20.73
N ALA A 36 0.79 -8.62 -19.72
CA ALA A 36 1.24 -9.63 -18.75
C ALA A 36 1.58 -10.97 -19.42
N ALA A 37 0.74 -11.47 -20.34
CA ALA A 37 1.00 -12.70 -21.07
C ALA A 37 2.24 -12.61 -21.98
N LYS A 38 2.38 -11.49 -22.70
CA LYS A 38 3.54 -11.17 -23.54
C LYS A 38 4.83 -11.18 -22.72
N LEU A 39 4.86 -10.49 -21.57
CA LEU A 39 6.06 -10.37 -20.73
C LEU A 39 6.38 -11.69 -20.03
N LYS A 40 5.37 -12.43 -19.57
CA LYS A 40 5.56 -13.80 -19.06
C LYS A 40 6.27 -14.68 -20.10
N GLN A 41 5.84 -14.62 -21.36
CA GLN A 41 6.47 -15.39 -22.44
C GLN A 41 7.88 -14.88 -22.76
N LYS A 42 8.05 -13.54 -22.89
CA LYS A 42 9.33 -12.89 -23.19
C LYS A 42 10.43 -13.28 -22.20
N TYR A 43 10.11 -13.27 -20.91
CA TYR A 43 11.06 -13.55 -19.83
C TYR A 43 11.06 -15.03 -19.37
N GLY A 44 10.28 -15.90 -20.03
CA GLY A 44 10.23 -17.33 -19.70
C GLY A 44 9.75 -17.64 -18.27
N ILE A 45 8.90 -16.79 -17.68
CA ILE A 45 8.52 -16.89 -16.27
C ILE A 45 7.68 -18.15 -16.02
N LYS A 46 8.21 -19.05 -15.20
CA LYS A 46 7.56 -20.29 -14.76
C LYS A 46 7.72 -20.42 -13.25
N MET A 47 6.60 -20.33 -12.52
CA MET A 47 6.57 -20.55 -11.07
C MET A 47 6.26 -22.02 -10.78
N ASP A 48 7.03 -22.64 -9.89
CA ASP A 48 6.69 -23.93 -9.32
C ASP A 48 5.59 -23.75 -8.25
N LYS A 49 4.45 -24.42 -8.43
CA LYS A 49 3.32 -24.31 -7.50
C LYS A 49 3.59 -24.93 -6.12
N GLN A 50 4.63 -25.76 -5.99
CA GLN A 50 5.06 -26.31 -4.71
C GLN A 50 6.04 -25.38 -3.98
N VAL A 51 6.58 -24.37 -4.67
CA VAL A 51 7.56 -23.43 -4.11
C VAL A 51 6.89 -22.07 -3.96
N ILE A 52 6.51 -21.72 -2.72
CA ILE A 52 5.88 -20.44 -2.41
C ILE A 52 6.87 -19.27 -2.55
N VAL A 53 8.12 -19.47 -2.11
CA VAL A 53 9.17 -18.45 -2.13
C VAL A 53 10.24 -18.85 -3.16
N PRO A 54 10.31 -18.20 -4.34
CA PRO A 54 11.34 -18.50 -5.32
C PRO A 54 12.72 -18.09 -4.79
N THR A 55 13.73 -18.93 -5.04
CA THR A 55 15.14 -18.68 -4.69
C THR A 55 16.07 -18.71 -5.91
N ASP A 56 15.54 -19.10 -7.07
CA ASP A 56 16.23 -19.01 -8.36
C ASP A 56 16.46 -17.54 -8.73
N GLN A 57 17.73 -17.14 -8.79
CA GLN A 57 18.16 -15.77 -9.05
C GLN A 57 17.78 -15.30 -10.46
N GLU A 58 17.78 -16.19 -11.45
CA GLU A 58 17.42 -15.83 -12.82
C GLU A 58 15.91 -15.57 -12.90
N LEU A 59 15.10 -16.44 -12.29
CA LEU A 59 13.66 -16.24 -12.19
C LEU A 59 13.31 -14.94 -11.46
N ILE A 60 13.97 -14.64 -10.33
CA ILE A 60 13.75 -13.40 -9.57
C ILE A 60 14.10 -12.17 -10.42
N ARG A 61 15.25 -12.19 -11.10
CA ARG A 61 15.67 -11.09 -11.99
C ARG A 61 14.71 -10.89 -13.16
N HIS A 62 14.28 -11.97 -13.79
CA HIS A 62 13.31 -11.94 -14.87
C HIS A 62 11.94 -11.43 -14.42
N LEU A 63 11.49 -11.79 -13.23
CA LEU A 63 10.26 -11.26 -12.65
C LEU A 63 10.35 -9.74 -12.42
N PHE A 64 11.47 -9.27 -11.85
CA PHE A 64 11.70 -7.84 -11.66
C PHE A 64 11.70 -7.07 -12.98
N GLN A 65 12.44 -7.54 -13.98
CA GLN A 65 12.50 -6.90 -15.31
C GLN A 65 11.14 -6.90 -16.01
N ALA A 66 10.39 -7.99 -15.93
CA ALA A 66 9.04 -8.06 -16.45
C ALA A 66 8.10 -7.06 -15.77
N GLY A 67 8.17 -6.92 -14.44
CA GLY A 67 7.36 -5.95 -13.69
C GLY A 67 7.69 -4.49 -14.04
N LEU A 68 8.98 -4.16 -14.14
CA LEU A 68 9.45 -2.85 -14.58
C LEU A 68 8.95 -2.52 -15.99
N GLU A 69 9.16 -3.43 -16.94
CA GLU A 69 8.71 -3.26 -18.33
C GLU A 69 7.18 -3.18 -18.41
N MET A 70 6.44 -3.94 -17.58
CA MET A 70 4.98 -3.85 -17.53
C MET A 70 4.51 -2.47 -17.10
N LEU A 71 5.10 -1.87 -16.06
CA LEU A 71 4.75 -0.52 -15.62
C LEU A 71 5.06 0.54 -16.69
N VAL A 72 6.18 0.41 -17.39
CA VAL A 72 6.57 1.33 -18.48
C VAL A 72 5.66 1.14 -19.71
N GLU A 73 5.40 -0.10 -20.13
CA GLU A 73 4.59 -0.43 -21.30
C GLU A 73 3.10 -0.13 -21.10
N CYS A 74 2.53 -0.46 -19.94
CA CYS A 74 1.13 -0.16 -19.63
C CYS A 74 0.95 1.28 -19.16
N GLY A 75 1.70 1.70 -18.13
CA GLY A 75 1.38 2.88 -17.32
C GLY A 75 0.35 2.57 -16.23
N VAL A 76 -0.34 3.60 -15.75
CA VAL A 76 -1.41 3.49 -14.74
C VAL A 76 -2.67 4.16 -15.26
N TYR A 77 -3.81 3.50 -15.15
CA TYR A 77 -5.10 4.05 -15.57
C TYR A 77 -5.71 4.95 -14.49
N CYS A 78 -6.11 6.17 -14.86
CA CYS A 78 -6.85 7.09 -14.02
C CYS A 78 -8.35 6.98 -14.35
N MET A 79 -9.11 6.39 -13.44
CA MET A 79 -10.55 6.15 -13.62
C MET A 79 -11.34 7.45 -13.80
N ASP A 80 -10.98 8.51 -13.04
CA ASP A 80 -11.68 9.80 -13.08
C ASP A 80 -11.58 10.50 -14.44
N THR A 81 -10.46 10.33 -15.15
CA THR A 81 -10.22 11.00 -16.44
C THR A 81 -10.32 10.06 -17.63
N GLY A 82 -10.41 8.75 -17.40
CA GLY A 82 -10.38 7.72 -18.44
C GLY A 82 -9.09 7.73 -19.26
N ARG A 83 -7.95 7.99 -18.61
CA ARG A 83 -6.66 8.20 -19.28
C ARG A 83 -5.51 7.43 -18.63
N ILE A 84 -4.51 7.13 -19.44
CA ILE A 84 -3.31 6.42 -19.01
C ILE A 84 -2.21 7.42 -18.62
N ILE A 85 -1.66 7.25 -17.42
CA ILE A 85 -0.47 7.93 -16.93
C ILE A 85 0.75 7.08 -17.31
N LYS A 86 1.61 7.62 -18.18
CA LYS A 86 2.82 6.93 -18.66
C LYS A 86 4.05 7.34 -17.85
N TYR A 87 4.98 6.40 -17.72
CA TYR A 87 6.27 6.57 -17.07
C TYR A 87 7.38 6.11 -18.02
N THR A 88 8.57 6.69 -17.85
CA THR A 88 9.80 6.18 -18.46
C THR A 88 10.49 5.20 -17.52
N GLU A 89 11.37 4.35 -18.05
CA GLU A 89 12.16 3.43 -17.22
C GLU A 89 13.05 4.20 -16.23
N GLU A 90 13.66 5.30 -16.68
CA GLU A 90 14.52 6.16 -15.86
C GLU A 90 13.76 6.79 -14.69
N GLU A 91 12.51 7.19 -14.90
CA GLU A 91 11.65 7.73 -13.83
C GLU A 91 11.33 6.68 -12.76
N VAL A 92 11.05 5.44 -13.18
CA VAL A 92 10.77 4.35 -12.25
C VAL A 92 12.03 4.00 -11.47
N LEU A 93 13.17 3.82 -12.14
CA LEU A 93 14.45 3.49 -11.50
C LEU A 93 14.92 4.59 -10.55
N ALA A 94 14.79 5.87 -10.92
CA ALA A 94 15.12 6.98 -10.03
C ALA A 94 14.21 7.03 -8.80
N SER A 95 12.95 6.60 -8.93
CA SER A 95 12.04 6.50 -7.79
C SER A 95 12.41 5.35 -6.85
N LEU A 96 12.89 4.22 -7.40
CA LEU A 96 13.41 3.10 -6.61
C LEU A 96 14.70 3.47 -5.86
N ASP A 97 15.63 4.16 -6.53
CA ASP A 97 16.89 4.62 -5.92
C ASP A 97 16.65 5.63 -4.79
N ALA A 98 15.64 6.48 -4.93
CA ALA A 98 15.25 7.46 -3.93
C ALA A 98 14.33 6.90 -2.81
N ALA A 99 14.00 5.60 -2.82
CA ALA A 99 13.14 5.01 -1.80
C ALA A 99 13.86 4.95 -0.44
N PRO A 100 13.18 5.29 0.68
CA PRO A 100 13.80 5.21 2.00
C PRO A 100 14.13 3.74 2.34
N SER A 101 15.34 3.49 2.83
CA SER A 101 15.77 2.16 3.28
C SER A 101 15.21 1.78 4.66
N LYS A 102 14.73 2.77 5.41
CA LYS A 102 14.11 2.61 6.72
C LYS A 102 13.24 3.80 7.13
N VAL A 103 12.31 3.54 8.05
CA VAL A 103 11.44 4.56 8.67
C VAL A 103 11.12 4.18 10.12
N MET A 104 11.03 5.17 11.01
CA MET A 104 10.51 4.97 12.37
C MET A 104 8.99 5.14 12.35
N ILE A 105 8.26 4.17 12.89
CA ILE A 105 6.80 4.21 13.01
C ILE A 105 6.44 4.26 14.49
N GLY A 106 5.63 5.23 14.89
CA GLY A 106 5.34 5.51 16.30
C GLY A 106 6.40 6.40 16.96
N GLU A 107 6.29 6.55 18.28
CA GLU A 107 7.06 7.50 19.07
C GLU A 107 7.52 6.91 20.42
N GLY A 108 8.61 7.46 20.95
CA GLY A 108 9.12 7.11 22.28
C GLY A 108 9.44 5.62 22.43
N LYS A 109 9.05 5.04 23.57
CA LYS A 109 9.31 3.64 23.91
C LYS A 109 8.57 2.62 23.03
N ASP A 110 7.52 3.06 22.34
CA ASP A 110 6.63 2.20 21.55
C ASP A 110 6.95 2.28 20.05
N ALA A 111 7.91 3.12 19.64
CA ALA A 111 8.33 3.25 18.25
C ALA A 111 9.03 1.99 17.74
N VAL A 112 8.79 1.64 16.48
CA VAL A 112 9.43 0.52 15.78
C VAL A 112 10.13 0.98 14.51
N GLU A 113 11.33 0.46 14.24
CA GLU A 113 12.07 0.74 13.00
C GLU A 113 11.65 -0.26 11.91
N LEU A 114 10.93 0.22 10.90
CA LEU A 114 10.67 -0.55 9.68
C LEU A 114 11.89 -0.43 8.77
N ALA A 115 12.56 -1.56 8.53
CA ALA A 115 13.72 -1.66 7.65
C ALA A 115 13.62 -2.88 6.74
N CYS A 116 14.38 -2.87 5.63
CA CYS A 116 14.44 -3.98 4.69
C CYS A 116 14.82 -5.31 5.39
N ARG A 117 14.18 -6.40 4.98
CA ARG A 117 14.50 -7.78 5.35
C ARG A 117 14.75 -8.59 4.09
N SER A 118 15.83 -9.36 4.07
CA SER A 118 16.04 -10.37 3.02
C SER A 118 15.21 -11.63 3.32
N TYR A 119 15.10 -12.53 2.34
CA TYR A 119 14.37 -13.79 2.50
C TYR A 119 14.99 -14.76 3.53
N HIS A 120 16.25 -14.53 3.91
CA HIS A 120 17.01 -15.31 4.90
C HIS A 120 17.26 -14.52 6.19
N ASP A 121 16.61 -13.36 6.34
CA ASP A 121 16.76 -12.52 7.52
C ASP A 121 16.06 -13.17 8.73
N PRO A 122 16.79 -13.47 9.82
CA PRO A 122 16.23 -14.12 11.00
C PRO A 122 15.38 -13.19 11.86
N ARG A 123 15.45 -11.86 11.65
CA ARG A 123 14.63 -10.90 12.39
C ARG A 123 13.15 -11.16 12.05
N PRO A 124 12.24 -11.17 13.04
CA PRO A 124 10.81 -11.23 12.75
C PRO A 124 10.36 -9.96 12.01
N PRO A 125 9.29 -10.04 11.19
CA PRO A 125 8.67 -8.85 10.64
C PRO A 125 8.01 -8.01 11.75
N ILE A 126 7.74 -6.74 11.46
CA ILE A 126 6.84 -5.93 12.29
C ILE A 126 5.43 -6.50 12.15
N ILE A 127 4.78 -6.74 13.28
CA ILE A 127 3.38 -7.17 13.32
C ILE A 127 2.51 -5.92 13.44
N GLN A 128 1.87 -5.54 12.33
CA GLN A 128 0.80 -4.55 12.35
C GLN A 128 -0.53 -5.27 12.56
N GLY A 129 -1.14 -5.07 13.73
CA GLY A 129 -2.32 -5.81 14.18
C GLY A 129 -3.53 -4.90 14.33
N GLY A 130 -4.70 -5.38 13.91
CA GLY A 130 -5.95 -4.64 14.05
C GLY A 130 -7.03 -5.19 13.12
N PRO A 131 -8.21 -4.57 13.09
CA PRO A 131 -9.32 -5.04 12.26
C PRO A 131 -9.02 -5.00 10.76
N THR A 132 -7.97 -4.31 10.31
CA THR A 132 -7.49 -4.34 8.92
C THR A 132 -8.56 -3.87 7.92
N GLY A 133 -9.12 -2.69 8.16
CA GLY A 133 -10.19 -2.10 7.35
C GLY A 133 -11.55 -2.79 7.47
N ALA A 134 -11.68 -3.80 8.34
CA ALA A 134 -12.97 -4.43 8.58
C ALA A 134 -13.96 -3.47 9.27
N PRO A 135 -15.26 -3.55 8.92
CA PRO A 135 -16.29 -2.77 9.58
C PRO A 135 -16.40 -3.16 11.06
N CYS A 136 -16.37 -2.16 11.94
CA CYS A 136 -16.44 -2.31 13.39
C CYS A 136 -17.64 -1.53 13.92
N SER A 137 -18.39 -2.13 14.85
CA SER A 137 -19.49 -1.42 15.50
C SER A 137 -18.96 -0.26 16.34
N GLU A 138 -19.70 0.85 16.33
CA GLU A 138 -19.33 2.06 17.05
C GLU A 138 -19.10 1.81 18.55
N GLU A 139 -20.00 1.03 19.18
CA GLU A 139 -19.91 0.67 20.60
C GLU A 139 -18.61 -0.07 20.97
N HIS A 140 -18.14 -0.95 20.08
CA HIS A 140 -17.00 -1.81 20.37
C HIS A 140 -15.70 -1.32 19.77
N PHE A 141 -15.71 -0.25 18.96
CA PHE A 141 -14.55 0.20 18.20
C PHE A 141 -13.30 0.35 19.07
N LEU A 142 -13.41 1.04 20.20
CA LEU A 142 -12.30 1.20 21.14
C LEU A 142 -11.82 -0.13 21.72
N GLY A 143 -12.75 -0.97 22.20
CA GLY A 143 -12.41 -2.26 22.83
C GLY A 143 -11.75 -3.23 21.85
N ILE A 144 -12.21 -3.24 20.61
CA ILE A 144 -11.61 -4.00 19.51
C ILE A 144 -10.16 -3.59 19.31
N HIS A 145 -9.86 -2.29 19.13
CA HIS A 145 -8.48 -1.84 18.93
C HIS A 145 -7.60 -2.04 20.16
N GLN A 146 -8.16 -1.89 21.38
CA GLN A 146 -7.44 -2.15 22.62
C GLN A 146 -6.99 -3.62 22.70
N SER A 147 -7.82 -4.55 22.21
CA SER A 147 -7.48 -5.98 22.21
C SER A 147 -6.20 -6.28 21.41
N TYR A 148 -5.90 -5.52 20.36
CA TYR A 148 -4.63 -5.64 19.62
C TYR A 148 -3.50 -4.86 20.29
N ALA A 149 -3.77 -3.64 20.78
CA ALA A 149 -2.73 -2.79 21.38
C ALA A 149 -2.11 -3.43 22.63
N GLN A 150 -2.90 -4.15 23.43
CA GLN A 150 -2.43 -4.83 24.64
C GLN A 150 -1.59 -6.09 24.36
N GLU A 151 -1.61 -6.62 23.13
CA GLU A 151 -0.81 -7.79 22.78
C GLU A 151 0.66 -7.40 22.60
N PRO A 152 1.60 -8.00 23.36
CA PRO A 152 3.00 -7.60 23.33
C PRO A 152 3.69 -7.87 21.99
N LEU A 153 3.14 -8.78 21.17
CA LEU A 153 3.65 -9.08 19.83
C LEU A 153 3.28 -8.01 18.79
N VAL A 154 2.23 -7.23 19.02
CA VAL A 154 1.76 -6.22 18.07
C VAL A 154 2.63 -4.98 18.20
N GLY A 155 3.31 -4.57 17.12
CA GLY A 155 4.21 -3.41 17.08
C GLY A 155 3.50 -2.12 16.66
N THR A 156 2.53 -2.23 15.74
CA THR A 156 1.73 -1.10 15.25
C THR A 156 0.28 -1.53 15.08
N ILE A 157 -0.64 -0.57 15.00
CA ILE A 157 -2.06 -0.81 14.76
C ILE A 157 -2.38 -0.62 13.27
N VAL A 158 -3.32 -1.39 12.75
CA VAL A 158 -4.04 -1.09 11.50
C VAL A 158 -5.52 -0.93 11.83
N ASP A 159 -6.08 0.22 11.47
CA ASP A 159 -7.45 0.57 11.86
C ASP A 159 -8.52 -0.31 11.22
N GLY A 160 -9.64 -0.44 11.92
CA GLY A 160 -10.93 -0.81 11.35
C GLY A 160 -11.70 0.42 10.85
N VAL A 161 -12.86 0.17 10.26
CA VAL A 161 -13.75 1.23 9.76
C VAL A 161 -14.96 1.35 10.69
N LEU A 162 -15.24 2.56 11.19
CA LEU A 162 -16.46 2.82 11.95
C LEU A 162 -17.69 2.61 11.07
N GLN A 163 -18.57 1.68 11.45
CA GLN A 163 -19.85 1.49 10.73
C GLN A 163 -20.78 2.68 10.90
N THR A 164 -20.81 3.27 12.11
CA THR A 164 -21.59 4.46 12.42
C THR A 164 -20.78 5.40 13.30
N ILE A 165 -21.17 6.67 13.31
CA ILE A 165 -20.70 7.67 14.27
C ILE A 165 -21.91 8.48 14.77
N ASN A 166 -22.13 8.49 16.08
CA ASN A 166 -23.35 8.95 16.74
C ASN A 166 -24.62 8.31 16.13
N GLY A 167 -24.54 7.03 15.74
CA GLY A 167 -25.66 6.31 15.10
C GLY A 167 -25.96 6.72 13.66
N HIS A 168 -25.07 7.47 12.99
CA HIS A 168 -25.21 7.86 11.59
C HIS A 168 -24.15 7.20 10.70
N ASP A 169 -24.54 6.85 9.47
CA ASP A 169 -23.63 6.29 8.46
C ASP A 169 -22.61 7.35 7.98
N PRO A 170 -21.31 7.03 7.91
CA PRO A 170 -20.27 7.95 7.43
C PRO A 170 -20.22 7.99 5.90
N VAL A 171 -21.30 8.44 5.27
CA VAL A 171 -21.42 8.52 3.81
C VAL A 171 -20.34 9.46 3.23
N PRO A 172 -19.59 9.05 2.18
CA PRO A 172 -18.59 9.90 1.55
C PRO A 172 -19.14 11.26 1.09
N GLY A 173 -18.39 12.33 1.33
CA GLY A 173 -18.77 13.72 1.03
C GLY A 173 -19.73 14.35 2.04
N SER A 174 -20.10 13.64 3.11
CA SER A 174 -20.94 14.16 4.18
C SER A 174 -20.11 14.67 5.38
N PRO A 175 -20.67 15.52 6.26
CA PRO A 175 -20.01 15.85 7.52
C PRO A 175 -19.77 14.62 8.42
N TRP A 176 -20.52 13.53 8.24
CA TRP A 176 -20.35 12.29 9.01
C TRP A 176 -19.07 11.54 8.64
N GLU A 177 -18.63 11.59 7.38
CA GLU A 177 -17.32 11.05 6.96
C GLU A 177 -16.18 11.74 7.72
N ILE A 178 -16.20 13.08 7.77
CA ILE A 178 -15.18 13.86 8.47
C ILE A 178 -15.19 13.56 9.97
N ALA A 179 -16.38 13.42 10.56
CA ALA A 179 -16.55 13.06 11.97
C ALA A 179 -16.00 11.66 12.26
N ALA A 180 -16.29 10.68 11.40
CA ALA A 180 -15.81 9.31 11.54
C ALA A 180 -14.29 9.23 11.45
N VAL A 181 -13.66 9.78 10.40
CA VAL A 181 -12.20 9.72 10.20
C VAL A 181 -11.43 10.30 11.40
N LYS A 182 -11.90 11.43 11.95
CA LYS A 182 -11.29 12.01 13.16
C LYS A 182 -11.51 11.12 14.38
N SER A 183 -12.70 10.56 14.52
CA SER A 183 -13.08 9.73 15.67
C SER A 183 -12.32 8.40 15.67
N GLU A 184 -12.12 7.77 14.51
CA GLU A 184 -11.31 6.54 14.37
C GLU A 184 -9.92 6.74 14.98
N ALA A 185 -9.20 7.77 14.52
CA ALA A 185 -7.87 8.10 15.04
C ALA A 185 -7.88 8.39 16.56
N ILE A 186 -8.88 9.15 17.05
CA ILE A 186 -8.99 9.46 18.49
C ILE A 186 -9.23 8.19 19.31
N LEU A 187 -10.14 7.32 18.86
CA LEU A 187 -10.51 6.09 19.59
C LEU A 187 -9.37 5.07 19.59
N VAL A 188 -8.62 4.95 18.49
CA VAL A 188 -7.45 4.08 18.41
C VAL A 188 -6.33 4.59 19.32
N ARG A 189 -6.08 5.90 19.33
CA ARG A 189 -5.13 6.52 20.28
C ARG A 189 -5.56 6.31 21.73
N ALA A 190 -6.85 6.41 22.03
CA ALA A 190 -7.40 6.11 23.35
C ALA A 190 -7.22 4.62 23.73
N ALA A 191 -7.39 3.70 22.78
CA ALA A 191 -7.15 2.28 22.97
C ALA A 191 -5.67 1.97 23.26
N GLN A 192 -4.74 2.56 22.49
CA GLN A 192 -3.29 2.48 22.72
C GLN A 192 -2.89 3.04 24.10
N LEU A 193 -3.46 4.18 24.48
CA LEU A 193 -3.25 4.78 25.80
C LEU A 193 -3.73 3.86 26.92
N ARG A 194 -4.92 3.25 26.80
CA ARG A 194 -5.45 2.28 27.78
C ARG A 194 -4.59 1.02 27.89
N ALA A 195 -3.94 0.62 26.80
CA ALA A 195 -2.96 -0.46 26.80
C ALA A 195 -1.58 -0.05 27.36
N GLY A 196 -1.39 1.21 27.74
CA GLY A 196 -0.11 1.72 28.27
C GLY A 196 0.98 1.94 27.22
N ARG A 197 0.58 2.03 25.94
CA ARG A 197 1.45 2.07 24.76
C ARG A 197 1.07 3.22 23.82
N SER A 198 0.96 4.43 24.39
CA SER A 198 0.47 5.63 23.69
C SER A 198 1.32 6.05 22.49
N GLY A 199 2.56 5.59 22.39
CA GLY A 199 3.45 5.90 21.26
C GLY A 199 3.35 4.92 20.09
N MET A 200 2.45 3.92 20.11
CA MET A 200 2.38 2.94 19.03
C MET A 200 2.11 3.59 17.66
N GLY A 201 2.70 3.00 16.62
CA GLY A 201 2.34 3.33 15.25
C GLY A 201 0.86 3.04 14.97
N LEU A 202 0.24 3.91 14.16
CA LEU A 202 -1.04 3.68 13.52
C LEU A 202 -0.82 3.86 12.01
#